data_AF-A0A509LH72-F1
#
_entry.id   AF-A0A509LH72-F1
#
_cell.length_a   1.000
_cell.length_b   1.000
_cell.length_c   1.000
_cell.angle_alpha   90.00
_cell.angle_beta   90.00
_cell.angle_gamma   90.00
#
_symmetry.space_group_name_H-M   'P 1'
#
loop_
_entity.id
_entity.type
_entity.pdbx_description
1 polymer ?
#
loop_
_entity_poly.entity_id
_entity_poly.type
_entity_poly.pdbx_seq_one_letter_code
_entity_poly.pdbx_strand_id
1 'polypeptide(L)' 'MKIILANIEDAEQILTLQKLAYQREADIYQNFSIPPLVQTIDNIRGEFEDQILCYKPFKEQVINKSLSLVFMEKLLH' A
#
# COMPACT_ATOMS: atom_id res chain seq x y z
N MET A 1 10.71 14.97 1.09
CA MET A 1 10.20 13.59 1.12
C MET A 1 11.09 12.74 0.22
N LYS A 2 11.67 11.65 0.71
CA LYS A 2 12.55 10.77 -0.07
C LYS A 2 11.76 9.50 -0.41
N ILE A 3 11.54 9.26 -1.69
CA ILE A 3 10.92 8.02 -2.17
C ILE A 3 12.05 7.06 -2.49
N ILE A 4 12.04 5.90 -1.86
CA ILE A 4 13.00 4.82 -2.09
C ILE A 4 12.23 3.56 -2.46
N LEU A 5 12.90 2.65 -3.17
CA LEU A 5 12.37 1.33 -3.43
C LEU A 5 12.34 0.55 -2.11
N ALA A 6 11.24 -0.18 -1.88
CA ALA A 6 11.13 -1.12 -0.78
C ALA A 6 11.84 -2.43 -1.15
N ASN A 7 12.48 -3.04 -0.16
CA ASN A 7 13.10 -4.36 -0.29
C ASN A 7 12.16 -5.44 0.28
N ILE A 8 12.44 -6.71 0.00
CA ILE A 8 11.66 -7.84 0.53
C ILE A 8 11.63 -7.89 2.07
N GLU A 9 12.64 -7.32 2.73
CA GLU A 9 12.71 -7.15 4.19
C GLU A 9 11.65 -6.18 4.72
N ASP A 10 11.20 -5.24 3.89
CA ASP A 10 10.15 -4.28 4.24
C ASP A 10 8.74 -4.87 4.11
N ALA A 11 8.60 -6.06 3.49
CA ALA A 11 7.32 -6.67 3.15
C ALA A 11 6.39 -6.86 4.35
N GLU A 12 6.94 -7.27 5.50
CA GLU A 12 6.14 -7.47 6.72
C GLU A 12 5.60 -6.14 7.27
N GLN A 13 6.43 -5.12 7.30
CA GLN A 13 6.03 -3.79 7.75
C GLN A 13 5.01 -3.16 6.79
N ILE A 14 5.21 -3.35 5.48
CA ILE A 14 4.29 -2.86 4.45
C ILE A 14 2.93 -3.56 4.57
N LEU A 15 2.90 -4.89 4.71
CA LEU A 15 1.65 -5.63 4.89
C LEU A 15 0.91 -5.18 6.15
N THR A 16 1.65 -4.94 7.23
CA THR A 16 1.07 -4.43 8.49
C THR A 16 0.44 -3.05 8.30
N LEU A 17 1.15 -2.12 7.64
CA LEU A 17 0.64 -0.78 7.35
C LEU A 17 -0.58 -0.84 6.42
N GLN A 18 -0.55 -1.70 5.41
CA GLN A 18 -1.68 -1.91 4.51
C GLN A 18 -2.90 -2.45 5.28
N LYS A 19 -2.72 -3.45 6.16
CA LYS A 19 -3.82 -3.95 7.00
C LYS A 19 -4.45 -2.84 7.84
N LEU A 20 -3.64 -2.02 8.49
CA LEU A 20 -4.12 -0.89 9.29
C LEU A 20 -4.88 0.16 8.46
N ALA A 21 -4.39 0.48 7.26
CA ALA A 21 -5.02 1.46 6.39
C ALA A 21 -6.37 0.97 5.84
N TYR A 22 -6.40 -0.28 5.36
CA TYR A 22 -7.56 -0.87 4.70
C TYR A 22 -8.62 -1.41 5.66
N GLN A 23 -8.31 -1.54 6.96
CA GLN A 23 -9.29 -1.95 7.97
C GLN A 23 -10.53 -1.03 7.97
N ARG A 24 -10.31 0.30 7.93
CA ARG A 24 -11.42 1.27 7.91
C ARG A 24 -12.23 1.21 6.63
N GLU A 25 -11.58 0.94 5.50
CA GLU A 25 -12.25 0.82 4.22
C GLU A 25 -13.13 -0.45 4.18
N ALA A 26 -12.62 -1.56 4.71
CA ALA A 26 -13.38 -2.79 4.88
C ALA A 26 -14.58 -2.62 5.83
N ASP A 27 -14.44 -1.84 6.90
CA ASP A 27 -15.57 -1.53 7.80
C ASP A 27 -16.65 -0.70 7.07
N ILE A 28 -16.26 0.28 6.26
CA ILE A 28 -17.21 1.14 5.52
C ILE A 28 -17.95 0.34 4.44
N TYR A 29 -17.22 -0.44 3.65
CA TYR A 29 -17.79 -1.20 2.53
C TYR A 29 -18.23 -2.61 2.91
N GLN A 30 -18.13 -2.98 4.20
CA GLN A 30 -18.41 -4.32 4.73
C GLN A 30 -17.70 -5.44 3.95
N ASN A 31 -16.48 -5.15 3.48
CA ASN A 31 -15.71 -6.06 2.64
C ASN A 31 -14.32 -6.31 3.23
N PHE A 32 -14.22 -7.36 4.05
CA PHE A 32 -12.97 -7.80 4.66
C PHE A 32 -12.17 -8.79 3.80
N SER A 33 -12.68 -9.14 2.61
CA SER A 33 -12.01 -10.08 1.70
C SER A 33 -10.98 -9.40 0.79
N ILE A 34 -10.72 -8.11 1.00
CA ILE A 34 -9.77 -7.34 0.19
C ILE A 34 -8.33 -7.79 0.44
N PRO A 35 -7.47 -7.77 -0.60
CA PRO A 35 -6.15 -8.40 -0.57
C PRO A 35 -5.29 -8.07 0.65
N PRO A 36 -5.11 -6.80 1.09
CA PRO A 36 -4.19 -6.56 2.21
C PRO A 36 -4.67 -7.19 3.52
N LEU A 37 -5.98 -7.40 3.72
CA LEU A 37 -6.52 -7.99 4.94
C LEU A 37 -6.40 -9.51 4.99
N VAL A 38 -6.48 -10.19 3.83
CA VAL A 38 -6.41 -11.65 3.72
C VAL A 38 -5.05 -12.18 3.27
N GLN A 39 -4.13 -11.30 2.87
CA GLN A 39 -2.79 -11.68 2.44
C GLN A 39 -1.92 -12.18 3.60
N THR A 40 -1.13 -13.20 3.29
CA THR A 40 -0.05 -13.74 4.11
C THR A 40 1.27 -13.03 3.80
N ILE A 41 2.26 -13.23 4.67
CA ILE A 41 3.61 -12.74 4.43
C ILE A 41 4.24 -13.36 3.18
N ASP A 42 3.97 -14.63 2.91
CA ASP A 42 4.49 -15.32 1.72
C ASP A 42 3.88 -14.77 0.43
N ASN A 43 2.59 -14.40 0.45
CA ASN A 43 1.94 -13.77 -0.70
C ASN A 43 2.58 -12.42 -1.03
N ILE A 44 2.79 -11.56 -0.03
CA ILE A 44 3.41 -10.26 -0.29
C ILE A 44 4.89 -10.40 -0.69
N ARG A 45 5.62 -11.35 -0.11
CA ARG A 45 6.99 -11.66 -0.53
C ARG A 45 7.04 -12.14 -1.97
N GLY A 46 6.10 -12.99 -2.39
CA GLY A 46 5.91 -13.37 -3.78
C GLY A 46 5.61 -12.17 -4.67
N GLU A 47 4.78 -11.21 -4.22
CA GLU A 47 4.60 -9.96 -4.97
C GLU A 47 5.92 -9.20 -5.15
N PHE A 48 6.78 -9.09 -4.13
CA PHE A 48 8.11 -8.48 -4.28
C PHE A 48 9.01 -9.19 -5.30
N GLU A 49 8.89 -10.52 -5.43
CA GLU A 49 9.68 -11.34 -6.36
C GLU A 49 9.11 -11.33 -7.80
N ASP A 50 7.78 -11.36 -7.95
CA ASP A 50 7.09 -11.48 -9.24
C ASP A 50 6.77 -10.12 -9.89
N GLN A 51 6.46 -9.08 -9.12
CA GLN A 51 6.12 -7.75 -9.63
C GLN A 51 6.48 -6.67 -8.61
N ILE A 52 7.50 -5.87 -8.93
CA ILE A 52 7.89 -4.67 -8.18
C ILE A 52 6.62 -3.98 -7.65
N LEU A 53 6.48 -3.86 -6.32
CA LEU A 53 5.44 -3.06 -5.68
C LEU A 53 5.63 -1.60 -6.08
N CYS A 54 5.19 -1.29 -7.30
CA CYS A 54 5.43 -0.07 -8.02
C CYS A 54 4.22 0.80 -7.81
N TYR A 55 4.33 1.68 -6.82
CA TYR A 55 3.36 2.74 -6.62
C TYR A 55 3.89 3.99 -7.32
N LYS A 56 3.13 4.49 -8.29
CA LYS A 56 3.45 5.77 -8.93
C LYS A 56 2.54 6.86 -8.35
N PRO A 57 3.09 7.95 -7.81
CA PRO A 57 2.27 9.10 -7.47
C PRO A 57 1.70 9.68 -8.78
N PHE A 58 0.38 9.82 -8.84
CA PHE A 58 -0.29 10.40 -10.01
C PHE A 58 -0.95 11.75 -9.68
N LYS A 59 -1.16 12.04 -8.39
CA LYS A 59 -1.72 13.31 -7.93
C LYS A 59 -1.22 13.67 -6.54
N GLU A 60 -0.93 14.94 -6.33
CA GLU A 60 -0.75 15.52 -5.01
C GLU A 60 -1.80 16.61 -4.80
N GLN A 61 -2.39 16.66 -3.60
CA GLN A 61 -3.34 17.69 -3.21
C GLN A 61 -2.91 18.29 -1.87
N VAL A 62 -2.54 19.56 -1.90
CA VAL A 62 -2.20 20.33 -0.70
C VAL A 62 -3.49 20.76 -0.01
N ILE A 63 -3.65 20.39 1.26
CA ILE A 63 -4.82 20.74 2.07
C ILE A 63 -4.54 22.00 2.89
N ASN A 64 -3.35 22.12 3.46
CA ASN A 64 -2.89 23.33 4.16
C ASN A 64 -1.35 23.34 4.27
N LYS A 65 -0.78 24.32 4.97
CA LYS A 65 0.68 24.49 5.13
C LYS A 65 1.40 23.27 5.70
N SER A 66 0.72 22.36 6.41
CA SER A 66 1.32 21.19 7.05
C SER A 66 0.75 19.85 6.58
N LEU A 67 -0.17 19.81 5.62
CA LEU A 67 -0.82 18.59 5.17
C LEU A 67 -0.96 18.54 3.64
N SER A 68 -0.37 17.50 3.04
CA SER A 68 -0.54 17.13 1.63
C SER A 68 -1.02 15.68 1.54
N LEU A 69 -1.98 15.42 0.67
CA LEU A 69 -2.41 14.09 0.28
C LEU A 69 -1.71 13.69 -1.02
N VAL A 70 -1.03 12.55 -1.02
CA VAL A 70 -0.39 11.99 -2.21
C VAL A 70 -1.15 10.74 -2.62
N PHE A 71 -1.74 10.77 -3.80
CA PHE A 71 -2.45 9.64 -4.39
C PHE A 71 -1.47 8.82 -5.20
N MET A 72 -1.40 7.53 -4.89
CA MET A 72 -0.54 6.58 -5.58
C MET A 72 -1.39 5.53 -6.29
N GLU A 73 -1.01 5.19 -7.51
CA GLU A 73 -1.61 4.11 -8.28
C GLU A 73 -0.68 2.90 -8.23
N LYS A 74 -1.23 1.71 -7.92
CA LYS A 74 -0.49 0.45 -8.04
C LYS A 74 -0.38 0.13 -9.53
N LEU A 75 0.85 0.08 -10.05
CA LEU A 75 1.10 -0.33 -11.42
C LEU A 75 0.97 -1.86 -11.49
N LEU A 76 -0.11 -2.34 -12.10
CA LEU A 76 -0.28 -3.76 -12.46
C LEU A 76 0.32 -3.97 -13.86
N HIS A 77 1.29 -4.88 -13.99
CA HIS A 77 1.83 -5.32 -15.28
C HIS A 77 1.08 -6.54 -15.79
#